data_AF-K1TX64-F1
#
_entry.id   AF-K1TX64-F1
#
_cell.length_a   1.000
_cell.length_b   1.000
_cell.length_c   1.000
_cell.angle_alpha   90.00
_cell.angle_beta   90.00
_cell.angle_gamma   90.00
#
_symmetry.space_group_name_H-M   'P 1'
#
loop_
_entity.id
_entity.type
_entity.pdbx_description
1 polymer ?
#
loop_
_entity_poly.entity_id
_entity_poly.type
_entity_poly.pdbx_seq_one_letter_code
_entity_poly.pdbx_strand_id
1 'polypeptide(L)' 'MGKLKLMTIIGTRPEIIRLSATIKCCDRYFEQILVHTGQNYDYTLNQVF' A
#
# COMPACT_ATOMS: atom_id res chain seq x y z
N MET A 1 20.71 7.53 -15.45
CA MET A 1 20.38 6.88 -14.16
C MET A 1 18.88 6.61 -14.13
N GLY A 2 18.45 5.38 -13.85
CA GLY A 2 17.02 5.05 -13.72
C GLY A 2 16.40 5.62 -12.45
N LYS A 3 15.06 5.62 -12.35
CA LYS A 3 14.37 5.93 -11.08
C LYS A 3 14.82 4.94 -10.00
N LEU A 4 14.86 5.37 -8.74
CA LEU A 4 15.14 4.49 -7.62
C LEU A 4 13.99 3.47 -7.47
N LYS A 5 14.34 2.19 -7.29
CA LYS A 5 13.38 1.13 -7.01
C LYS A 5 12.92 1.23 -5.56
N LEU A 6 11.61 1.32 -5.34
CA LEU A 6 11.01 1.46 -4.01
C LEU A 6 9.98 0.35 -3.81
N MET A 7 10.07 -0.38 -2.69
CA MET A 7 9.04 -1.32 -2.28
C MET A 7 8.25 -0.73 -1.12
N THR A 8 6.95 -0.58 -1.29
CA THR A 8 6.02 -0.18 -0.23
C THR A 8 5.27 -1.42 0.24
N ILE A 9 5.44 -1.82 1.50
CA ILE A 9 4.75 -2.96 2.10
C ILE A 9 3.67 -2.44 3.03
N ILE A 10 2.44 -2.91 2.83
CA ILE A 10 1.28 -2.62 3.68
C ILE A 10 0.51 -3.92 3.95
N GLY A 11 -0.29 -3.95 5.01
CA GLY A 11 -1.06 -5.13 5.39
C GLY A 11 -2.42 -4.82 5.99
N THR A 12 -2.60 -3.63 6.56
CA THR A 12 -3.82 -3.28 7.28
C THR A 12 -4.56 -2.10 6.64
N ARG A 13 -5.88 -2.03 6.86
CA ARG A 13 -6.72 -0.92 6.37
C ARG A 13 -6.25 0.47 6.84
N PRO A 14 -5.83 0.69 8.11
CA PRO A 14 -5.27 1.97 8.55
C PRO A 14 -4.00 2.37 7.80
N GLU A 15 -3.13 1.42 7.42
CA GLU A 15 -1.93 1.70 6.62
C GLU A 15 -2.29 2.18 5.21
N ILE A 16 -3.24 1.51 4.54
CA ILE A 16 -3.74 1.93 3.22
C ILE A 16 -4.25 3.38 3.28
N ILE A 17 -5.07 3.70 4.28
CA ILE A 17 -5.66 5.05 4.44
C ILE A 17 -4.55 6.09 4.67
N ARG A 18 -3.68 5.86 5.65
CA ARG A 18 -2.64 6.81 6.06
C ARG A 18 -1.57 7.02 5.00
N LEU A 19 -1.26 5.98 4.21
CA LEU A 19 -0.21 6.04 3.19
C LEU A 19 -0.73 6.39 1.80
N SER A 20 -2.04 6.51 1.59
CA SER A 20 -2.66 6.76 0.28
C SER A 20 -2.04 7.92 -0.51
N ALA A 21 -1.82 9.08 0.14
CA ALA A 21 -1.19 10.23 -0.49
C ALA A 21 0.30 10.01 -0.79
N THR A 22 1.01 9.32 0.11
CA THR A 22 2.42 8.96 -0.06
C THR A 22 2.61 7.98 -1.21
N ILE A 23 1.79 6.93 -1.31
CA ILE A 23 1.83 5.94 -2.40
C ILE A 23 1.64 6.64 -3.74
N LYS A 24 0.65 7.53 -3.87
CA LYS A 24 0.42 8.34 -5.08
C LYS A 24 1.62 9.23 -5.43
N CYS A 25 2.29 9.79 -4.43
CA CYS A 25 3.51 10.56 -4.65
C CYS A 25 4.61 9.65 -5.17
N CYS A 26 4.77 8.48 -4.55
CA CYS A 26 5.80 7.51 -4.89
C CYS A 26 5.66 6.97 -6.32
N ASP A 27 4.44 6.79 -6.83
CA ASP A 27 4.17 6.37 -8.22
C ASP A 27 4.76 7.34 -9.26
N ARG A 28 4.89 8.63 -8.90
CA ARG A 28 5.46 9.64 -9.80
C ARG A 28 6.98 9.62 -9.79
N TYR A 29 7.59 9.48 -8.62
CA TYR A 29 9.04 9.71 -8.43
C TYR A 29 9.89 8.43 -8.42
N PHE A 30 9.30 7.26 -8.15
CA PHE A 30 10.01 5.99 -8.02
C PHE A 30 9.54 4.95 -9.03
N GLU A 31 10.33 3.92 -9.23
CA GLU A 31 9.86 2.64 -9.78
C GLU A 31 9.29 1.84 -8.59
N GLN A 32 8.03 2.15 -8.25
CA GLN A 32 7.37 1.63 -7.05
C GLN A 32 6.79 0.22 -7.28
N ILE A 33 7.04 -0.68 -6.32
CA ILE A 33 6.39 -1.98 -6.16
C ILE A 33 5.57 -1.91 -4.87
N LEU A 34 4.26 -2.08 -4.97
CA LEU A 34 3.36 -2.12 -3.82
C LEU A 34 3.06 -3.57 -3.45
N VAL A 35 3.33 -3.97 -2.20
CA VAL A 35 3.08 -5.31 -1.68
C VAL A 35 2.06 -5.24 -0.56
N HIS A 36 0.97 -6.00 -0.70
CA HIS A 36 -0.04 -6.14 0.34
C HIS A 36 0.11 -7.51 1.03
N THR A 37 0.36 -7.53 2.35
CA THR A 37 0.64 -8.76 3.12
C THR A 37 -0.61 -9.50 3.58
N GLY A 38 -1.80 -8.91 3.42
CA GLY A 38 -3.06 -9.58 3.76
C GLY A 38 -3.39 -9.61 5.25
N GLN A 39 -2.81 -8.70 6.05
CA GLN A 39 -3.04 -8.62 7.51
C GLN A 39 -4.43 -8.11 7.92
N ASN A 40 -5.41 -8.06 7.01
CA ASN A 40 -6.79 -7.73 7.35
C ASN A 40 -7.42 -8.89 8.15
N TYR A 41 -7.38 -8.75 9.49
CA TYR A 41 -7.80 -9.76 10.46
C TYR A 41 -9.30 -9.65 10.81
N ASP A 42 -10.21 -9.50 9.85
CA ASP A 42 -11.64 -9.58 10.18
C ASP A 42 -12.48 -10.23 9.07
N TYR A 43 -12.76 -11.53 9.27
CA TYR A 43 -13.64 -12.33 8.42
C TYR A 43 -15.10 -11.88 8.45
N THR A 44 -15.53 -11.14 9.48
CA THR A 44 -16.93 -10.70 9.66
C THR A 44 -17.20 -9.33 9.04
N LEU A 45 -16.16 -8.53 8.76
CA LEU A 45 -16.30 -7.19 8.18
C LEU A 45 -16.09 -7.14 6.65
N ASN A 46 -15.46 -8.16 6.05
CA ASN A 46 -15.18 -8.22 4.60
C ASN A 46 -16.42 -8.42 3.71
N GLN A 47 -17.59 -8.80 4.26
CA GLN A 47 -18.81 -9.02 3.47
C GLN A 47 -19.74 -7.80 3.43
N VAL A 48 -19.46 -6.78 4.24
CA VAL A 48 -20.22 -5.53 4.21
C VAL A 48 -19.53 -4.50 3.29
N PHE A 49 -18.22 -4.65 3.03
CA PHE A 49 -17.42 -3.72 2.21
C PHE A 49 -16.27 -4.41 1.48
#